data_AF-A0A9P9WI25-F1
#
_entry.id   AF-A0A9P9WI25-F1
#
_cell.length_a   1.000
_cell.length_b   1.000
_cell.length_c   1.000
_cell.angle_alpha   90.00
_cell.angle_beta   90.00
_cell.angle_gamma   90.00
#
_symmetry.space_group_name_H-M   'P 1'
#
loop_
_entity.id
_entity.type
_entity.pdbx_description
1 polymer ?
#
loop_
_entity_poly.entity_id
_entity_poly.type
_entity_poly.pdbx_seq_one_letter_code
_entity_poly.pdbx_strand_id
1 'polypeptide(L)'
;MPSYSYTSSSSSFSSNINGRQTGHSYKETSQTTPEGTTVRTTSQNLGERPVTHTQQFDSQGRELIGDNTGGASRRIEDVSSEEADHGYKERMEDEYAKREGGA
;
A
#
# COMPACT_ATOMS: atom_id res chain seq x y z
N MET A 1 -3.57 30.85 2.91
CA MET A 1 -4.06 30.22 1.66
C MET A 1 -4.44 28.79 1.98
N PRO A 2 -5.57 28.28 1.50
CA PRO A 2 -5.92 26.86 1.65
C PRO A 2 -4.82 25.98 1.01
N SER A 3 -4.29 25.02 1.77
CA SER A 3 -3.31 24.06 1.27
C SER A 3 -4.03 22.85 0.66
N TYR A 4 -3.72 22.56 -0.59
CA TYR A 4 -4.17 21.36 -1.28
C TYR A 4 -2.95 20.48 -1.57
N SER A 5 -3.03 19.20 -1.25
CA SER A 5 -1.99 18.25 -1.62
C SER A 5 -2.61 16.98 -2.16
N TYR A 6 -1.88 16.35 -3.09
CA TYR A 6 -2.27 15.09 -3.68
C TYR A 6 -1.03 14.21 -3.78
N THR A 7 -1.11 13.01 -3.22
CA THR A 7 -0.08 11.98 -3.35
C THR A 7 -0.69 10.71 -3.92
N SER A 8 0.08 10.01 -4.73
CA SER A 8 -0.34 8.76 -5.35
C SER A 8 0.86 7.82 -5.37
N SER A 9 0.67 6.63 -4.86
CA SER A 9 1.65 5.55 -4.89
C SER A 9 1.00 4.30 -5.46
N SER A 10 1.76 3.50 -6.19
CA SER A 10 1.28 2.25 -6.75
C SER A 10 2.41 1.26 -6.88
N SER A 11 2.11 0.00 -6.61
CA SER A 11 3.03 -1.11 -6.79
C SER A 11 2.30 -2.29 -7.42
N SER A 12 3.01 -3.08 -8.20
CA SER A 12 2.46 -4.28 -8.80
C SER A 12 3.53 -5.34 -8.92
N PHE A 13 3.19 -6.57 -8.61
CA PHE A 13 4.03 -7.72 -8.89
C PHE A 13 3.26 -8.74 -9.71
N SER A 14 3.99 -9.47 -10.55
CA SER A 14 3.47 -10.66 -11.21
C SER A 14 4.56 -11.71 -11.23
N SER A 15 4.16 -12.97 -11.09
CA SER A 15 5.07 -14.10 -11.12
C SER A 15 4.45 -15.21 -11.96
N ASN A 16 5.29 -15.95 -12.67
CA ASN A 16 4.87 -17.08 -13.48
C ASN A 16 5.73 -18.28 -13.13
N ILE A 17 5.09 -19.34 -12.63
CA ILE A 17 5.77 -20.58 -12.25
C ILE A 17 5.04 -21.73 -12.93
N ASN A 18 5.75 -22.46 -13.78
CA ASN A 18 5.21 -23.62 -14.51
C ASN A 18 3.90 -23.30 -15.28
N GLY A 19 3.79 -22.11 -15.86
CA GLY A 19 2.62 -21.66 -16.62
C GLY A 19 1.45 -21.15 -15.76
N ARG A 20 1.57 -21.18 -14.42
CA ARG A 20 0.61 -20.56 -13.53
C ARG A 20 1.06 -19.13 -13.22
N GLN A 21 0.26 -18.17 -13.66
CA GLN A 21 0.47 -16.76 -13.37
C GLN A 21 -0.22 -16.37 -12.06
N THR A 22 0.51 -15.68 -11.18
CA THR A 22 -0.03 -14.97 -10.02
C THR A 22 0.40 -13.51 -10.12
N GLY A 23 -0.32 -12.65 -9.43
CA GLY A 23 0.05 -11.24 -9.38
C GLY A 23 -0.80 -10.49 -8.39
N HIS A 24 -0.31 -9.33 -8.01
CA HIS A 24 -0.98 -8.41 -7.11
C HIS A 24 -0.71 -7.00 -7.57
N SER A 25 -1.71 -6.14 -7.48
CA SER A 25 -1.55 -4.70 -7.66
C SER A 25 -2.11 -3.97 -6.46
N TYR A 26 -1.40 -2.91 -6.08
CA TYR A 26 -1.73 -2.02 -4.99
C TYR A 26 -1.64 -0.59 -5.50
N LYS A 27 -2.61 0.23 -5.12
CA LYS A 27 -2.61 1.66 -5.40
C LYS A 27 -3.17 2.39 -4.20
N GLU A 28 -2.53 3.47 -3.83
CA GLU A 28 -3.00 4.38 -2.80
C GLU A 28 -2.95 5.82 -3.32
N THR A 29 -3.99 6.58 -3.01
CA THR A 29 -4.07 8.00 -3.33
C THR A 29 -4.54 8.75 -2.11
N SER A 30 -3.79 9.77 -1.69
CA SER A 30 -4.17 10.67 -0.60
C SER A 30 -4.41 12.06 -1.16
N GLN A 31 -5.54 12.65 -0.81
CA GLN A 31 -5.94 14.00 -1.21
C GLN A 31 -6.23 14.81 0.04
N THR A 32 -5.44 15.86 0.28
CA THR A 32 -5.66 16.79 1.39
C THR A 32 -6.31 18.07 0.84
N THR A 33 -7.37 18.48 1.52
CA THR A 33 -8.11 19.72 1.29
C THR A 33 -8.25 20.46 2.62
N PRO A 34 -8.64 21.75 2.61
CA PRO A 34 -8.93 22.48 3.85
C PRO A 34 -10.02 21.84 4.72
N GLU A 35 -10.90 21.04 4.13
CA GLU A 35 -11.99 20.36 4.83
C GLU A 35 -11.52 19.07 5.51
N GLY A 36 -10.43 18.48 5.03
CA GLY A 36 -9.91 17.21 5.51
C GLY A 36 -9.09 16.44 4.47
N THR A 37 -8.74 15.20 4.82
CA THR A 37 -7.92 14.31 4.00
C THR A 37 -8.72 13.09 3.58
N THR A 38 -8.66 12.72 2.30
CA THR A 38 -9.26 11.48 1.79
C THR A 38 -8.16 10.55 1.31
N VAL A 39 -8.09 9.35 1.89
CA VAL A 39 -7.16 8.30 1.48
C VAL A 39 -7.97 7.20 0.79
N ARG A 40 -7.58 6.84 -0.43
CA ARG A 40 -8.20 5.76 -1.19
C ARG A 40 -7.17 4.71 -1.53
N THR A 41 -7.42 3.50 -1.10
CA THR A 41 -6.57 2.33 -1.33
C THR A 41 -7.30 1.34 -2.22
N THR A 42 -6.63 0.80 -3.23
CA THR A 42 -7.15 -0.25 -4.11
C THR A 42 -6.14 -1.38 -4.17
N SER A 43 -6.60 -2.58 -3.87
CA SER A 43 -5.79 -3.80 -3.95
C SER A 43 -6.49 -4.82 -4.85
N GLN A 44 -5.71 -5.55 -5.64
CA GLN A 44 -6.26 -6.55 -6.55
C GLN A 44 -5.29 -7.72 -6.70
N ASN A 45 -5.80 -8.94 -6.48
CA ASN A 45 -5.10 -10.15 -6.90
C ASN A 45 -5.43 -10.48 -8.35
N LEU A 46 -4.46 -11.05 -9.05
CA LEU A 46 -4.63 -11.47 -10.44
C LEU A 46 -5.74 -12.53 -10.54
N GLY A 47 -6.77 -12.24 -11.33
CA GLY A 47 -7.95 -13.09 -11.49
C GLY A 47 -9.08 -12.81 -10.51
N GLU A 48 -8.88 -11.88 -9.55
CA GLU A 48 -9.91 -11.45 -8.60
C GLU A 48 -10.41 -10.04 -8.91
N ARG A 49 -11.57 -9.69 -8.34
CA ARG A 49 -12.12 -8.34 -8.42
C ARG A 49 -11.28 -7.41 -7.54
N PRO A 50 -11.01 -6.17 -7.99
CA PRO A 50 -10.31 -5.19 -7.16
C PRO A 50 -11.16 -4.82 -5.94
N VAL A 51 -10.51 -4.69 -4.79
CA VAL A 51 -11.09 -4.23 -3.53
C VAL A 51 -10.62 -2.79 -3.31
N THR A 52 -11.57 -1.87 -3.22
CA THR A 52 -11.30 -0.45 -2.92
C THR A 52 -11.76 -0.14 -1.51
N HIS A 53 -10.92 0.57 -0.77
CA HIS A 53 -11.20 1.14 0.53
C HIS A 53 -11.00 2.65 0.49
N THR A 54 -11.87 3.39 1.15
CA THR A 54 -11.83 4.85 1.21
C THR A 54 -11.94 5.27 2.67
N GLN A 55 -10.96 6.04 3.14
CA GLN A 55 -10.92 6.64 4.47
C GLN A 55 -11.00 8.14 4.31
N GLN A 56 -11.77 8.80 5.17
CA GLN A 56 -11.85 10.25 5.22
C GLN A 56 -11.46 10.71 6.62
N PHE A 57 -10.71 11.80 6.68
CA PHE A 57 -10.22 12.41 7.91
C PHE A 57 -10.65 13.86 7.92
N ASP A 58 -11.03 14.39 9.08
CA ASP A 58 -11.32 15.80 9.26
C ASP A 58 -10.03 16.64 9.29
N SER A 59 -10.19 17.96 9.32
CA SER A 59 -9.08 18.92 9.45
C SER A 59 -8.29 18.82 10.77
N GLN A 60 -8.79 18.07 11.76
CA GLN A 60 -8.08 17.75 13.01
C GLN A 60 -7.40 16.38 12.97
N GLY A 61 -7.43 15.68 11.82
CA GLY A 61 -6.84 14.36 11.65
C GLY A 61 -7.66 13.21 12.25
N ARG A 62 -8.91 13.46 12.63
CA ARG A 62 -9.81 12.41 13.13
C ARG A 62 -10.50 11.74 11.96
N GLU A 63 -10.54 10.42 11.97
CA GLU A 63 -11.26 9.66 10.95
C GLU A 63 -12.76 9.99 11.01
N LEU A 64 -13.29 10.49 9.91
CA LEU A 64 -14.72 10.63 9.67
C LEU A 64 -15.24 9.24 9.33
N ILE A 65 -15.69 8.51 10.35
CA ILE A 65 -16.31 7.19 10.19
C ILE A 65 -17.58 7.36 9.35
N GLY A 66 -17.41 7.21 8.04
CA GLY A 66 -18.49 7.04 7.08
C GLY A 66 -18.90 5.57 7.07
N ASP A 67 -20.03 5.30 7.70
CA ASP A 67 -20.72 4.01 7.76
C ASP A 67 -21.04 3.47 6.34
N ASN A 68 -20.06 2.89 5.62
CA ASN A 68 -20.26 1.97 4.49
C ASN A 68 -18.93 1.45 3.91
N THR A 69 -18.28 0.48 4.56
CA THR A 69 -17.62 -0.69 3.90
C THR A 69 -16.82 -1.46 4.94
N GLY A 70 -17.39 -2.58 5.39
CA GLY A 70 -16.75 -3.49 6.34
C GLY A 70 -15.38 -3.94 5.88
N GLY A 71 -14.37 -3.75 6.73
CA GLY A 71 -13.03 -4.25 6.45
C GLY A 71 -11.94 -3.59 7.27
N ALA A 72 -11.96 -3.82 8.57
CA ALA A 72 -10.83 -3.69 9.49
C ALA A 72 -10.17 -2.30 9.58
N SER A 73 -10.26 -1.71 10.77
CA SER A 73 -9.35 -0.70 11.30
C SER A 73 -7.89 -1.12 11.11
N ARG A 74 -7.32 -0.88 9.93
CA ARG A 74 -5.90 -0.90 9.68
C ARG A 74 -5.43 0.54 9.75
N ARG A 75 -5.33 1.01 11.00
CA ARG A 75 -4.61 2.21 11.42
C ARG A 75 -3.33 2.31 10.59
N ILE A 76 -3.29 3.24 9.63
CA ILE A 76 -2.09 3.56 8.90
C ILE A 76 -1.20 4.29 9.90
N GLU A 77 -0.25 3.57 10.50
CA GLU A 77 0.90 4.23 11.13
C GLU A 77 1.70 4.86 10.01
N ASP A 78 2.05 6.14 10.19
CA ASP A 78 2.86 6.93 9.28
C ASP A 78 4.21 6.20 9.09
N VAL A 79 4.32 5.41 8.02
CA VAL A 79 5.52 4.62 7.75
C VAL A 79 6.57 5.61 7.24
N SER A 80 7.39 6.13 8.15
CA SER A 80 8.58 6.89 7.78
C SER A 80 9.37 6.04 6.79
N SER A 81 9.67 6.64 5.63
CA SER A 81 10.33 6.02 4.46
C SER A 81 11.65 5.29 4.76
N GLU A 82 12.24 5.48 5.93
CA GLU A 82 13.48 4.86 6.37
C GLU A 82 13.37 3.36 6.76
N GLU A 83 12.20 2.86 7.18
CA GLU A 83 12.09 1.45 7.66
C GLU A 83 11.74 0.44 6.55
N ALA A 84 11.03 0.88 5.50
CA ALA A 84 10.61 0.01 4.40
C ALA A 84 11.79 -0.40 3.48
N ASP A 85 12.83 0.43 3.39
CA ASP A 85 14.02 0.18 2.57
C ASP A 85 14.95 -0.89 3.18
N HIS A 86 15.06 -0.91 4.51
CA HIS A 86 15.91 -1.87 5.23
C HIS A 86 15.41 -3.32 5.12
N GLY A 87 14.09 -3.55 5.20
CA GLY A 87 13.53 -4.90 5.10
C GLY A 87 13.59 -5.53 3.70
N TYR A 88 13.67 -4.69 2.65
CA TYR A 88 13.79 -5.17 1.27
C TYR A 88 15.23 -5.62 0.96
N LYS A 89 16.24 -5.00 1.59
CA LYS A 89 17.65 -5.31 1.39
C LYS A 89 18.08 -6.62 2.06
N GLU A 90 17.67 -6.87 3.32
CA GLU A 90 17.97 -8.13 4.02
C GLU A 90 17.41 -9.36 3.28
N ARG A 91 16.18 -9.24 2.76
CA ARG A 91 15.53 -10.35 2.05
C ARG A 91 16.16 -10.66 0.68
N MET A 92 16.88 -9.71 0.09
CA MET A 92 17.62 -9.87 -1.18
C MET A 92 19.04 -10.43 -0.96
N GLU A 93 19.64 -10.24 0.21
CA GLU A 93 20.98 -10.74 0.54
C GLU A 93 20.97 -12.23 0.94
N ASP A 94 19.91 -12.71 1.60
CA ASP A 94 19.76 -14.12 1.99
C ASP A 94 19.66 -15.09 0.79
N GLU A 95 19.18 -14.63 -0.36
CA GLU A 95 19.09 -15.45 -1.58
C GLU A 95 20.45 -15.59 -2.31
N TYR A 96 21.39 -14.66 -2.11
CA TYR A 96 22.70 -14.71 -2.74
C TYR A 96 23.67 -15.63 -1.99
N ALA A 97 23.56 -15.74 -0.67
CA ALA A 97 24.41 -16.60 0.16
C ALA A 97 24.14 -18.10 -0.03
N LYS A 98 22.94 -18.49 -0.47
CA LYS A 98 22.57 -19.91 -0.63
C LYS A 98 23.07 -20.55 -1.93
N ARG A 99 23.64 -19.76 -2.84
CA ARG A 99 24.17 -20.23 -4.14
C ARG A 99 25.70 -20.20 -4.27
N GLU A 100 26.46 -19.74 -3.28
CA GLU A 100 27.94 -19.86 -3.30
C GLU A 100 28.53 -20.28 -1.94
N GLY A 101 27.80 -21.11 -1.19
CA GLY A 101 28.36 -21.89 -0.10
C GLY A 101 28.94 -23.22 -0.58
N GLY A 102 30.10 -23.20 -1.24
CA GLY A 102 31.07 -24.31 -1.20
C GLY A 102 30.92 -25.46 -2.19
N ALA A 103 31.55 -25.30 -3.37
CA ALA A 103 32.55 -26.23 -3.90
C ALA A 103 33.67 -25.40 -4.56
#